data_AF-A0A7S2XHV2-F1
#
_entry.id   AF-A0A7S2XHV2-F1
#
_cell.length_a   1.000
_cell.length_b   1.000
_cell.length_c   1.000
_cell.angle_alpha   90.00
_cell.angle_beta   90.00
_cell.angle_gamma   90.00
#
_symmetry.space_group_name_H-M   'P 1'
#
loop_
_entity.id
_entity.type
_entity.pdbx_description
1 polymer ?
#
loop_
_entity_poly.entity_id
_entity_poly.type
_entity_poly.pdbx_seq_one_letter_code
_entity_poly.pdbx_strand_id
1 'polypeptide(L)'
;SGMEEVSEALESIASFEKEVAGIEAELEGILQIPLKELSARLSPLESAKLHASLAFAVNSLFFMYLKTKGVDTKGHAIKQEIDRVKKYIKKIDQAEKGVQEEKGPKRRVDSKAAGRMIMAGVKRKF
;
A
#
# COMPACT_ATOMS: atom_id res chain seq x y z
N SER A 1 10.47 31.85 -28.46
CA SER A 1 11.66 30.99 -28.25
C SER A 1 12.09 31.02 -26.78
N GLY A 2 12.95 31.91 -26.26
CA GLY A 2 13.31 31.87 -24.81
C GLY A 2 12.24 32.40 -23.83
N MET A 3 11.49 33.45 -24.19
CA MET A 3 10.40 33.97 -23.33
C MET A 3 9.20 33.02 -23.25
N GLU A 4 9.02 32.17 -24.24
CA GLU A 4 7.92 31.22 -24.34
C GLU A 4 8.16 30.01 -23.42
N GLU A 5 9.38 29.48 -23.41
CA GLU A 5 9.81 28.42 -22.48
C GLU A 5 9.69 28.86 -21.00
N VAL A 6 10.04 30.12 -20.70
CA VAL A 6 9.89 30.67 -19.34
C VAL A 6 8.41 30.78 -18.95
N SER A 7 7.54 31.18 -19.88
CA SER A 7 6.09 31.26 -19.63
C SER A 7 5.51 29.88 -19.31
N GLU A 8 5.84 28.86 -20.11
CA GLU A 8 5.37 27.48 -19.90
C GLU A 8 5.84 26.90 -18.56
N ALA A 9 7.08 27.19 -18.16
CA ALA A 9 7.61 26.77 -16.87
C ALA A 9 6.87 27.43 -15.70
N LEU A 10 6.55 28.73 -15.79
CA LEU A 10 5.80 29.45 -14.77
C LEU A 10 4.36 28.92 -14.62
N GLU A 11 3.70 28.61 -15.74
CA GLU A 11 2.37 27.98 -15.73
C GLU A 11 2.40 26.60 -15.07
N SER A 12 3.43 25.80 -15.36
CA SER A 12 3.62 24.49 -14.74
C SER A 12 3.81 24.57 -13.22
N ILE A 13 4.58 25.57 -12.74
CA ILE A 13 4.79 25.82 -11.31
C ILE A 13 3.47 26.25 -10.65
N ALA A 14 2.74 27.20 -11.24
CA ALA A 14 1.47 27.67 -10.69
C ALA A 14 0.44 26.54 -10.60
N SER A 15 0.39 25.67 -11.62
CA SER A 15 -0.44 24.47 -11.61
C SER A 15 -0.04 23.53 -10.47
N PHE A 16 1.26 23.24 -10.32
CA PHE A 16 1.76 22.39 -9.25
C PHE A 16 1.44 22.93 -7.85
N GLU A 17 1.63 24.23 -7.61
CA GLU A 17 1.29 24.88 -6.33
C GLU A 17 -0.21 24.72 -6.01
N LYS A 18 -1.07 24.92 -7.00
CA LYS A 18 -2.52 24.73 -6.84
C LYS A 18 -2.88 23.29 -6.45
N GLU A 19 -2.29 22.30 -7.13
CA GLU A 19 -2.55 20.89 -6.83
C GLU A 19 -2.03 20.50 -5.44
N VAL A 20 -0.86 21.01 -5.02
CA VAL A 20 -0.33 20.80 -3.66
C VAL A 20 -1.26 21.40 -2.61
N ALA A 21 -1.76 22.62 -2.82
CA ALA A 21 -2.72 23.24 -1.90
C ALA A 21 -4.03 22.44 -1.80
N GLY A 22 -4.49 21.84 -2.90
CA GLY A 22 -5.64 20.92 -2.90
C GLY A 22 -5.39 19.69 -2.03
N ILE A 23 -4.21 19.07 -2.16
CA ILE A 23 -3.82 17.92 -1.34
C ILE A 23 -3.77 18.28 0.16
N GLU A 24 -3.22 19.44 0.50
CA GLU A 24 -3.16 19.91 1.89
C GLU A 24 -4.57 20.07 2.49
N ALA A 25 -5.49 20.68 1.74
CA ALA A 25 -6.88 20.86 2.16
C ALA A 25 -7.61 19.52 2.37
N GLU A 26 -7.41 18.54 1.50
CA GLU A 26 -8.01 17.20 1.65
C GLU A 26 -7.43 16.44 2.86
N LEU A 27 -6.12 16.61 3.14
CA LEU A 27 -5.45 15.92 4.23
C LEU A 27 -5.75 16.54 5.60
N GLU A 28 -6.12 17.82 5.66
CA GLU A 28 -6.35 18.55 6.92
C GLU A 28 -7.31 17.80 7.86
N GLY A 29 -8.46 17.36 7.36
CA GLY A 29 -9.45 16.64 8.17
C GLY A 29 -9.00 15.24 8.61
N ILE A 30 -8.23 14.54 7.77
CA ILE A 30 -7.75 13.17 8.07
C ILE A 30 -6.62 13.21 9.12
N LEU A 31 -5.76 14.22 9.07
CA LEU A 31 -4.62 14.37 9.97
C LEU A 31 -5.00 14.84 11.38
N GLN A 32 -6.22 15.35 11.57
CA GLN A 32 -6.72 15.75 12.89
C GLN A 32 -7.03 14.58 13.83
N ILE A 33 -7.23 13.37 13.29
CA ILE A 33 -7.55 12.18 14.08
C ILE A 33 -6.31 11.28 14.14
N PRO A 34 -5.88 10.82 15.34
CA PRO A 34 -4.78 9.89 15.44
C PRO A 34 -5.06 8.63 14.60
N LEU A 35 -4.11 8.24 13.74
CA LEU A 35 -4.27 7.09 12.83
C LEU A 35 -4.69 5.81 13.56
N LYS A 36 -4.19 5.60 14.78
CA LYS A 36 -4.57 4.46 15.62
C LYS A 36 -6.06 4.46 15.94
N GLU A 37 -6.63 5.61 16.29
CA GLU A 37 -8.06 5.75 16.59
C GLU A 37 -8.93 5.57 15.35
N LEU A 38 -8.48 6.12 14.21
CA LEU A 38 -9.17 5.94 12.94
C LEU A 38 -9.18 4.46 12.54
N SER A 39 -8.03 3.80 12.61
CA SER A 39 -7.88 2.38 12.25
C SER A 39 -8.68 1.43 13.16
N ALA A 40 -8.85 1.77 14.44
CA ALA A 40 -9.60 0.94 15.40
C ALA A 40 -11.11 0.88 15.10
N ARG A 41 -11.64 1.81 14.29
CA ARG A 41 -13.05 1.86 13.90
C ARG A 41 -13.34 1.13 12.58
N LEU A 42 -12.31 0.59 11.93
CA LEU A 42 -12.38 -0.03 10.62
C LEU A 42 -12.29 -1.56 10.72
N SER A 43 -12.90 -2.26 9.76
CA SER A 43 -12.62 -3.68 9.59
C SER A 43 -11.14 -3.91 9.24
N PRO A 44 -10.59 -5.13 9.42
CA PRO A 44 -9.20 -5.42 9.07
C PRO A 44 -8.86 -5.08 7.60
N LEU A 45 -9.81 -5.28 6.68
CA LEU A 45 -9.61 -4.99 5.26
C LEU A 45 -9.59 -3.47 5.00
N GLU A 46 -10.52 -2.72 5.59
CA GLU A 46 -10.56 -1.26 5.47
C GLU A 46 -9.35 -0.59 6.13
N SER A 47 -8.91 -1.10 7.28
CA SER A 47 -7.68 -0.67 7.95
C SER A 47 -6.46 -0.92 7.05
N ALA A 48 -6.35 -2.09 6.42
CA ALA A 48 -5.26 -2.38 5.49
C ALA A 48 -5.25 -1.42 4.29
N LYS A 49 -6.43 -1.11 3.72
CA LYS A 49 -6.57 -0.10 2.66
C LYS A 49 -6.10 1.27 3.11
N LEU A 50 -6.57 1.74 4.27
CA LEU A 50 -6.16 3.03 4.83
C LEU A 50 -4.64 3.12 4.98
N HIS A 51 -4.01 2.13 5.60
CA HIS A 51 -2.56 2.11 5.80
C HIS A 51 -1.79 2.06 4.48
N ALA A 52 -2.22 1.26 3.51
CA ALA A 52 -1.57 1.18 2.20
C ALA A 52 -1.71 2.48 1.41
N SER A 53 -2.88 3.12 1.44
CA SER A 53 -3.12 4.41 0.80
C SER A 53 -2.27 5.53 1.42
N LEU A 54 -2.20 5.60 2.75
CA LEU A 54 -1.34 6.59 3.43
C LEU A 54 0.14 6.37 3.11
N ALA A 55 0.62 5.12 3.11
CA ALA A 55 2.00 4.81 2.72
C ALA A 55 2.28 5.20 1.26
N PHE A 56 1.30 5.02 0.37
CA PHE A 56 1.43 5.42 -1.03
C PHE A 56 1.47 6.94 -1.18
N ALA A 57 0.60 7.66 -0.47
CA ALA A 57 0.57 9.12 -0.45
C ALA A 57 1.89 9.71 0.05
N VAL A 58 2.41 9.24 1.20
CA VAL A 58 3.69 9.70 1.75
C VAL A 58 4.85 9.48 0.78
N ASN A 59 4.93 8.28 0.17
CA ASN A 59 5.97 8.00 -0.82
C ASN A 59 5.82 8.87 -2.09
N SER A 60 4.59 9.19 -2.49
CA SER A 60 4.33 10.03 -3.67
C SER A 60 4.72 11.48 -3.40
N LEU A 61 4.37 12.02 -2.23
CA LEU A 61 4.78 13.36 -1.79
C LEU A 61 6.29 13.47 -1.67
N PHE A 62 6.96 12.45 -1.11
CA PHE A 62 8.41 12.43 -1.04
C PHE A 62 9.07 12.33 -2.42
N PHE A 63 8.50 11.55 -3.34
CA PHE A 63 8.95 11.51 -4.73
C PHE A 63 8.82 12.87 -5.42
N MET A 64 7.69 13.56 -5.23
CA MET A 64 7.47 14.93 -5.73
C MET A 64 8.52 15.89 -5.16
N TYR A 65 8.77 15.84 -3.85
CA TYR A 65 9.81 16.64 -3.20
C TYR A 65 11.20 16.42 -3.81
N LEU A 66 11.60 15.17 -4.05
CA LEU A 66 12.89 14.87 -4.69
C LEU A 66 12.96 15.49 -6.10
N LYS A 67 11.86 15.44 -6.85
CA LYS A 67 11.77 16.06 -8.18
C LYS A 67 11.90 17.57 -8.12
N THR A 68 11.26 18.25 -7.17
CA THR A 68 11.38 19.71 -7.02
C THR A 68 12.78 20.14 -6.57
N LYS A 69 13.54 19.25 -5.91
CA LYS A 69 14.96 19.45 -5.59
C LYS A 69 15.92 19.10 -6.74
N GLY A 70 15.42 18.69 -7.90
CA GLY A 70 16.26 18.29 -9.03
C GLY A 70 17.03 16.98 -8.81
N VAL A 71 16.63 16.16 -7.84
CA VAL A 71 17.26 14.87 -7.56
C VAL A 71 16.85 13.85 -8.62
N ASP A 72 17.82 13.15 -9.23
CA ASP A 72 17.51 12.05 -10.14
C ASP A 72 16.91 10.87 -9.38
N THR A 73 15.65 10.57 -9.68
CA THR A 73 14.92 9.47 -9.05
C THR A 73 15.14 8.13 -9.74
N LYS A 74 15.89 8.06 -10.86
CA LYS A 74 16.09 6.80 -11.58
C LYS A 74 16.80 5.73 -10.76
N GLY A 75 17.83 6.13 -10.00
CA GLY A 75 18.58 5.26 -9.09
C GLY A 75 18.20 5.40 -7.60
N HIS A 76 17.22 6.24 -7.28
CA HIS A 76 16.85 6.52 -5.90
C HIS A 76 15.97 5.42 -5.28
N ALA A 77 16.21 5.11 -4.00
CA ALA A 77 15.50 4.04 -3.27
C ALA A 77 13.98 4.23 -3.21
N ILE A 78 13.49 5.47 -3.38
CA ILE A 78 12.05 5.80 -3.42
C ILE A 78 11.26 4.96 -4.44
N LYS A 79 11.87 4.58 -5.56
CA LYS A 79 11.19 3.72 -6.53
C LYS A 79 10.87 2.35 -5.94
N GLN A 80 11.81 1.77 -5.18
CA GLN A 80 11.62 0.49 -4.50
C GLN A 80 10.53 0.59 -3.43
N GLU A 81 10.47 1.73 -2.72
CA GLU A 81 9.41 2.03 -1.74
C GLU A 81 8.03 2.10 -2.39
N ILE A 82 7.91 2.82 -3.50
CA ILE A 82 6.66 2.91 -4.29
C ILE A 82 6.24 1.52 -4.78
N ASP A 83 7.16 0.74 -5.35
CA ASP A 83 6.86 -0.61 -5.85
C ASP A 83 6.47 -1.57 -4.72
N ARG A 84 7.10 -1.43 -3.54
CA ARG A 84 6.73 -2.18 -2.35
C ARG A 84 5.29 -1.87 -1.93
N VAL A 85 4.89 -0.60 -1.87
CA VAL A 85 3.52 -0.23 -1.50
C VAL A 85 2.51 -0.71 -2.55
N LYS A 86 2.80 -0.55 -3.85
CA LYS A 86 1.95 -1.10 -4.93
C LYS A 86 1.71 -2.61 -4.79
N LYS A 87 2.74 -3.36 -4.37
CA LYS A 87 2.60 -4.80 -4.08
C LYS A 87 1.62 -5.07 -2.95
N TYR A 88 1.58 -4.24 -1.91
CA TYR A 88 0.62 -4.39 -0.81
C TYR A 88 -0.79 -4.02 -1.23
N ILE A 89 -0.98 -2.93 -2.00
CA ILE A 89 -2.27 -2.58 -2.59
C ILE A 89 -2.82 -3.76 -3.41
N LYS A 90 -2.00 -4.37 -4.26
CA LYS A 90 -2.39 -5.56 -5.03
C LYS A 90 -2.82 -6.74 -4.17
N LYS A 91 -2.14 -6.99 -3.04
CA LYS A 91 -2.52 -8.06 -2.11
C LYS A 91 -3.86 -7.77 -1.45
N ILE A 92 -4.11 -6.52 -1.09
CA ILE A 92 -5.38 -6.07 -0.50
C ILE A 92 -6.51 -6.25 -1.52
N ASP A 93 -6.31 -5.83 -2.78
CA ASP A 93 -7.29 -6.01 -3.86
C ASP A 93 -7.61 -7.50 -4.12
N GLN A 94 -6.59 -8.36 -4.07
CA GLN A 94 -6.78 -9.81 -4.19
C GLN A 94 -7.60 -10.38 -3.03
N ALA A 95 -7.29 -9.97 -1.80
CA ALA A 95 -8.02 -10.38 -0.61
C ALA A 95 -9.48 -9.94 -0.65
N GLU A 96 -9.75 -8.70 -1.08
CA GLU A 96 -11.10 -8.16 -1.23
C GLU A 96 -11.91 -8.94 -2.28
N LYS A 97 -11.29 -9.29 -3.41
CA LYS A 97 -11.93 -10.07 -4.48
C LYS A 97 -12.08 -11.55 -4.15
N GLY A 98 -11.67 -11.99 -2.96
CA GLY A 98 -11.67 -13.40 -2.58
C GLY A 98 -10.73 -14.26 -3.43
N VAL A 99 -9.76 -13.65 -4.12
CA VAL A 99 -8.78 -14.35 -4.93
C VAL A 99 -7.76 -14.97 -3.99
N GLN A 100 -7.98 -16.24 -3.65
CA GLN A 100 -6.91 -17.05 -3.06
C GLN A 100 -5.84 -17.23 -4.14
N GLU A 101 -4.63 -16.71 -3.93
CA GLU A 101 -3.50 -17.16 -4.74
C GLU A 101 -3.41 -18.68 -4.56
N GLU A 102 -3.57 -19.46 -5.63
CA GLU A 102 -3.35 -20.91 -5.66
C GLU A 102 -1.85 -21.27 -5.45
N LYS A 103 -1.12 -20.48 -4.66
CA LYS A 103 0.30 -20.69 -4.36
C LYS A 103 0.43 -21.53 -3.10
N GLY A 104 -0.02 -22.76 -3.21
CA GLY A 104 0.22 -23.80 -2.23
C GLY A 104 -0.70 -24.99 -2.46
N PRO A 105 -0.24 -26.23 -2.24
CA PRO A 105 -1.14 -27.36 -2.23
C PRO A 105 -2.24 -27.04 -1.21
N LYS A 106 -3.51 -27.06 -1.64
CA LYS A 106 -4.65 -27.06 -0.73
C LYS A 106 -4.31 -28.12 0.30
N ARG A 107 -3.99 -27.72 1.55
CA ARG A 107 -3.89 -28.66 2.67
C ARG A 107 -5.32 -29.14 2.92
N ARG A 108 -5.78 -30.03 2.05
CA ARG A 108 -6.88 -30.93 2.32
C ARG A 108 -6.33 -31.81 3.41
N VAL A 109 -6.71 -31.50 4.65
CA VAL A 109 -6.46 -32.41 5.75
C VAL A 109 -7.17 -33.71 5.38
N ASP A 110 -6.39 -34.74 5.06
CA ASP A 110 -6.94 -36.07 4.88
C ASP A 110 -7.36 -36.56 6.28
N SER A 111 -8.64 -36.30 6.60
CA SER A 111 -9.24 -36.68 7.88
C SER A 111 -9.15 -38.18 8.13
N LYS A 112 -9.11 -39.01 7.07
CA LYS A 112 -8.88 -40.45 7.21
C LYS A 112 -7.44 -40.75 7.61
N ALA A 113 -6.45 -40.06 7.04
CA ALA A 113 -5.05 -40.20 7.45
C ALA A 113 -4.84 -39.74 8.90
N ALA A 114 -5.41 -38.60 9.29
CA ALA A 114 -5.37 -38.12 10.67
C ALA A 114 -6.01 -39.13 11.64
N GLY A 115 -7.15 -39.72 11.27
CA GLY A 115 -7.79 -40.79 12.04
C GLY A 115 -6.91 -42.04 12.20
N ARG A 116 -6.21 -42.46 11.13
CA ARG A 116 -5.25 -43.59 11.21
C ARG A 116 -4.09 -43.29 12.15
N MET A 117 -3.55 -42.07 12.14
CA MET A 117 -2.43 -41.67 13.00
C MET A 117 -2.82 -41.67 14.48
N ILE A 118 -4.01 -41.17 14.81
CA ILE A 118 -4.55 -41.21 16.18
C ILE A 118 -4.71 -42.66 16.63
N MET A 119 -5.34 -43.51 15.80
CA MET A 119 -5.54 -44.93 16.12
C MET A 119 -4.23 -45.70 16.29
N ALA A 120 -3.23 -45.43 15.45
CA ALA A 120 -1.90 -46.04 15.55
C ALA A 120 -1.15 -45.61 16.81
N GLY A 121 -1.31 -44.35 17.25
CA GLY A 121 -0.74 -43.85 18.51
C GLY A 121 -1.40 -44.47 19.75
N VAL A 122 -2.72 -44.68 19.72
CA VAL A 122 -3.46 -45.33 20.80
C VAL A 122 -3.08 -46.81 20.94
N LYS A 123 -2.90 -47.53 19.82
CA LYS A 123 -2.49 -48.95 19.83
C LYS A 123 -1.05 -49.20 20.30
N ARG A 124 -0.21 -48.16 20.42
CA ARG A 124 1.20 -48.29 20.84
C ARG A 124 1.39 -48.10 22.36
N LYS A 125 0.32 -47.72 23.08
CA LYS A 125 0.33 -47.44 24.52
C LYS A 125 -0.34 -48.53 25.38
N PHE A 126 -0.74 -49.64 24.78
CA PHE A 126 -1.25 -50.83 25.46
C PHE A 126 -0.64 -52.09 24.85
#